data_AF-A0AAJ6ATQ8-F1
#
_entry.id   AF-A0AAJ6ATQ8-F1
#
_cell.length_a   1.000
_cell.length_b   1.000
_cell.length_c   1.000
_cell.angle_alpha   90.00
_cell.angle_beta   90.00
_cell.angle_gamma   90.00
#
_symmetry.space_group_name_H-M   'P 1'
#
loop_
_entity.id
_entity.type
_entity.pdbx_description
1 polymer ?
#
loop_
_entity_poly.entity_id
_entity_poly.type
_entity_poly.pdbx_seq_one_letter_code
_entity_poly.pdbx_strand_id
1 'polypeptide(L)'
;MNRNTDPFDWFRDHADAIFRWLGIIGLLVLIFVLLRWWAMRWGGWRRWAARLRREGALTVAAFTEPVRSLIRHRRALRALVTSLGDPGTWRDAELALAAAARDPEAGGRPYAALVGPETVTVLLAGLGSPEPWTSARTALPLVAVRTAEERPLVVALGAQSVDGAPCCVFLDLTVGPPVLSVDGDERASRALLQALAAQLDARLPDDLVTVAEGVHPGHAGPAVRTAYREARDTPRRLGLAPVLVAAELPDPLPPEMAAAPDGAPGVRTLVLGEARAYAWRLFTDRYGRVAVTGTPLLPRCDGLGRAVVRTLDNLPPVLPPASAVESAADLVEESEARESEATDATTEEEASPAAHAGVAARPLPTPARPDEGATRTSS
;
A
#
# COMPACT_ATOMS: atom_id res chain seq x y z
N MET A 1 -39.91 -28.60 69.21
CA MET A 1 -38.81 -27.94 68.48
C MET A 1 -39.31 -26.57 68.05
N ASN A 2 -39.41 -25.63 68.99
CA ASN A 2 -39.96 -24.28 68.76
C ASN A 2 -38.89 -23.27 69.17
N ARG A 3 -38.22 -22.66 68.18
CA ARG A 3 -37.34 -21.50 68.39
C ARG A 3 -38.23 -20.27 68.57
N ASN A 4 -38.67 -20.00 69.80
CA ASN A 4 -39.07 -18.65 70.19
C ASN A 4 -37.78 -17.87 70.49
N THR A 5 -37.19 -17.28 69.45
CA THR A 5 -36.13 -16.28 69.62
C THR A 5 -36.79 -15.05 70.22
N ASP A 6 -36.35 -14.63 71.41
CA ASP A 6 -36.84 -13.40 72.04
C ASP A 6 -36.55 -12.22 71.09
N PRO A 7 -37.58 -11.48 70.63
CA PRO A 7 -37.39 -10.39 69.68
C PRO A 7 -36.41 -9.33 70.19
N PHE A 8 -36.30 -9.15 71.51
CA PHE A 8 -35.37 -8.16 72.09
C PHE A 8 -33.91 -8.62 72.05
N ASP A 9 -33.63 -9.91 72.12
CA ASP A 9 -32.26 -10.44 71.99
C ASP A 9 -31.80 -10.40 70.53
N TRP A 10 -32.71 -10.68 69.57
CA TRP A 10 -32.42 -10.49 68.15
C TRP A 10 -32.07 -9.04 67.80
N PHE A 11 -32.83 -8.07 68.34
CA PHE A 11 -32.53 -6.64 68.14
C PHE A 11 -31.21 -6.22 68.78
N ARG A 12 -30.82 -6.81 69.92
CA ARG A 12 -29.55 -6.50 70.60
C ARG A 12 -28.36 -7.05 69.82
N ASP A 13 -28.47 -8.27 69.30
CA ASP A 13 -27.44 -8.92 68.48
C ASP A 13 -27.26 -8.26 67.10
N HIS A 14 -28.32 -7.63 66.55
CA HIS A 14 -28.30 -6.97 65.25
C HIS A 14 -28.32 -5.44 65.33
N ALA A 15 -28.26 -4.86 66.53
CA ALA A 15 -28.35 -3.41 66.76
C ALA A 15 -27.30 -2.64 65.94
N ASP A 16 -26.05 -3.09 65.97
CA ASP A 16 -24.95 -2.46 65.24
C ASP A 16 -25.16 -2.52 63.71
N ALA A 17 -25.71 -3.62 63.20
CA ALA A 17 -26.03 -3.75 61.79
C ALA A 17 -27.18 -2.80 61.40
N ILE A 18 -28.22 -2.72 62.22
CA ILE A 18 -29.37 -1.83 62.02
C ILE A 18 -28.93 -0.37 62.03
N PHE A 19 -28.15 0.06 63.02
CA PHE A 19 -27.63 1.43 63.11
C PHE A 19 -26.68 1.77 61.95
N ARG A 20 -25.85 0.84 61.49
CA ARG A 20 -25.00 1.03 60.31
C ARG A 20 -25.85 1.23 59.04
N TRP A 21 -26.86 0.42 58.83
CA TRP A 21 -27.76 0.57 57.68
C TRP A 21 -28.60 1.84 57.76
N LEU A 22 -29.11 2.20 58.94
CA LEU A 22 -29.81 3.47 59.16
C LEU A 22 -28.89 4.68 58.92
N GLY A 23 -27.62 4.60 59.33
CA GLY A 23 -26.62 5.62 59.06
C GLY A 23 -26.34 5.77 57.57
N ILE A 24 -26.17 4.65 56.84
CA ILE A 24 -25.99 4.65 55.39
C ILE A 24 -27.23 5.21 54.68
N ILE A 25 -28.43 4.77 55.06
CA ILE A 25 -29.69 5.25 54.49
C ILE A 25 -29.87 6.74 54.77
N GLY A 26 -29.61 7.19 56.00
CA GLY A 26 -29.66 8.60 56.39
C GLY A 26 -28.67 9.46 55.59
N LEU A 27 -27.44 8.99 55.40
CA LEU A 27 -26.45 9.66 54.58
C LEU A 27 -26.88 9.72 53.11
N LEU A 28 -27.42 8.64 52.54
CA LEU A 28 -27.94 8.60 51.17
C LEU A 28 -29.11 9.57 50.98
N VAL A 29 -30.03 9.64 51.95
CA VAL A 29 -31.14 10.59 51.95
C VAL A 29 -30.62 12.03 52.02
N LEU A 30 -29.65 12.31 52.90
CA LEU A 30 -29.03 13.62 53.00
C LEU A 30 -28.37 14.05 51.67
N ILE A 31 -27.58 13.16 51.07
CA ILE A 31 -26.97 13.36 49.75
C ILE A 31 -28.05 13.63 48.71
N PHE A 32 -29.10 12.82 48.67
CA PHE A 32 -30.21 12.99 47.72
C PHE A 32 -30.92 14.34 47.88
N VAL A 33 -31.18 14.79 49.12
CA VAL A 33 -31.81 16.08 49.40
C VAL A 33 -30.91 17.24 48.97
N LEU A 34 -29.59 17.16 49.23
CA LEU A 34 -28.61 18.15 48.76
C LEU A 34 -28.58 18.24 47.23
N LEU A 35 -28.51 17.09 46.54
CA LEU A 35 -28.58 17.00 45.08
C LEU A 35 -29.89 17.57 44.54
N ARG A 36 -31.02 17.23 45.16
CA ARG A 36 -32.34 17.73 44.77
C ARG A 36 -32.45 19.23 45.00
N TRP A 37 -31.98 19.74 46.13
CA TRP A 37 -32.00 21.17 46.43
C TRP A 37 -31.17 21.96 45.41
N TRP A 38 -29.96 21.49 45.07
CA TRP A 38 -29.13 22.05 44.01
C TRP A 38 -29.83 22.00 42.64
N ALA A 39 -30.38 20.84 42.27
CA ALA A 39 -31.09 20.66 41.00
C ALA A 39 -32.32 21.58 40.89
N MET A 40 -33.06 21.78 41.98
CA MET A 40 -34.21 22.69 42.03
C MET A 40 -33.79 24.16 41.98
N ARG A 41 -32.71 24.53 42.68
CA ARG A 41 -32.16 25.90 42.68
C ARG A 41 -31.68 26.35 41.28
N TRP A 42 -31.34 25.40 40.41
CA TRP A 42 -30.81 25.66 39.07
C TRP A 42 -31.85 25.45 37.96
N GLY A 43 -33.14 25.38 38.31
CA GLY A 43 -34.24 25.31 37.35
C GLY A 43 -34.59 23.90 36.86
N GLY A 44 -34.27 22.87 37.66
CA GLY A 44 -34.70 21.49 37.47
C GLY A 44 -33.59 20.54 36.99
N TRP A 45 -33.78 19.25 37.29
CA TRP A 45 -32.87 18.16 36.94
C TRP A 45 -32.47 18.13 35.46
N ARG A 46 -33.39 18.51 34.56
CA ARG A 46 -33.10 18.56 33.11
C ARG A 46 -32.07 19.62 32.74
N ARG A 47 -32.09 20.80 33.38
CA ARG A 47 -31.15 21.89 33.10
C ARG A 47 -29.78 21.64 33.72
N TRP A 48 -29.75 21.09 34.93
CA TRP A 48 -28.50 20.65 35.57
C TRP A 48 -27.83 19.54 34.76
N ALA A 49 -28.57 18.50 34.35
CA ALA A 49 -28.03 17.43 33.50
C ALA A 49 -27.64 17.90 32.10
N ALA A 50 -28.32 18.91 31.53
CA ALA A 50 -27.93 19.50 30.25
C ALA A 50 -26.62 20.30 30.37
N ARG A 51 -26.41 20.99 31.50
CA ARG A 51 -25.18 21.75 31.76
C ARG A 51 -24.00 20.83 32.08
N LEU A 52 -24.20 19.80 32.92
CA LEU A 52 -23.20 18.77 33.17
C LEU A 52 -22.79 18.03 31.89
N ARG A 53 -23.75 17.75 30.99
CA ARG A 53 -23.45 17.16 29.68
C ARG A 53 -22.65 18.10 28.79
N ARG A 54 -22.92 19.41 28.81
CA ARG A 54 -22.16 20.40 28.02
C ARG A 54 -20.74 20.59 28.56
N GLU A 55 -20.57 20.70 29.87
CA GLU A 55 -19.25 20.86 30.52
C GLU A 55 -18.44 19.55 30.49
N GLY A 56 -19.11 18.40 30.65
CA GLY A 56 -18.52 17.07 30.51
C GLY A 56 -18.10 16.74 29.07
N ALA A 57 -18.87 17.17 28.05
CA ALA A 57 -18.53 16.92 26.64
C ALA A 57 -17.20 17.58 26.23
N LEU A 58 -16.92 18.79 26.73
CA LEU A 58 -15.65 19.49 26.45
C LEU A 58 -14.45 18.81 27.12
N THR A 59 -14.66 18.29 28.34
CA THR A 59 -13.62 17.56 29.08
C THR A 59 -13.38 16.18 28.45
N VAL A 60 -14.45 15.47 28.07
CA VAL A 60 -14.37 14.17 27.38
C VAL A 60 -13.72 14.31 26.01
N ALA A 61 -13.97 15.38 25.25
CA ALA A 61 -13.29 15.61 23.97
C ALA A 61 -11.77 15.73 24.14
N ALA A 62 -11.30 16.39 25.20
CA ALA A 62 -9.87 16.51 25.51
C ALA A 62 -9.24 15.18 25.97
N PHE A 63 -9.96 14.34 26.73
CA PHE A 63 -9.45 13.05 27.21
C PHE A 63 -9.67 11.87 26.25
N THR A 64 -10.54 11.99 25.24
CA THR A 64 -10.81 10.92 24.28
C THR A 64 -9.88 10.95 23.08
N GLU A 65 -9.22 12.07 22.77
CA GLU A 65 -8.29 12.13 21.64
C GLU A 65 -7.08 11.20 21.78
N PRO A 66 -6.45 11.04 22.97
CA PRO A 66 -5.42 10.02 23.18
C PRO A 66 -5.92 8.59 22.96
N VAL A 67 -7.16 8.30 23.37
CA VAL A 67 -7.76 6.96 23.21
C VAL A 67 -8.10 6.70 21.75
N ARG A 68 -8.69 7.68 21.05
CA ARG A 68 -9.03 7.59 19.63
C ARG A 68 -7.80 7.42 18.76
N SER A 69 -6.73 8.17 19.05
CA SER A 69 -5.44 8.02 18.34
C SER A 69 -4.83 6.64 18.57
N LEU A 70 -4.84 6.11 19.80
CA LEU A 70 -4.37 4.75 20.09
C LEU A 70 -5.20 3.68 19.37
N ILE A 71 -6.53 3.81 19.36
CA ILE A 71 -7.42 2.87 18.65
C ILE A 71 -7.15 2.93 17.14
N ARG A 72 -7.03 4.14 16.57
CA ARG A 72 -6.70 4.34 15.15
C ARG A 72 -5.35 3.71 14.80
N HIS A 73 -4.33 3.94 15.62
CA HIS A 73 -3.01 3.33 15.47
C HIS A 73 -3.09 1.80 15.50
N ARG A 74 -3.78 1.21 16.50
CA ARG A 74 -3.95 -0.24 16.60
C ARG A 74 -4.70 -0.83 15.40
N ARG A 75 -5.71 -0.13 14.90
CA ARG A 75 -6.45 -0.55 13.69
C ARG A 75 -5.56 -0.50 12.45
N ALA A 76 -4.83 0.59 12.25
CA ALA A 76 -3.87 0.73 11.14
C ALA A 76 -2.77 -0.33 11.21
N LEU A 77 -2.19 -0.56 12.40
CA LEU A 77 -1.18 -1.60 12.60
C LEU A 77 -1.72 -3.00 12.30
N ARG A 78 -2.94 -3.33 12.73
CA ARG A 78 -3.55 -4.63 12.41
C ARG A 78 -3.77 -4.77 10.90
N ALA A 79 -4.33 -3.75 10.26
CA ALA A 79 -4.52 -3.75 8.81
C ALA A 79 -3.18 -3.97 8.08
N LEU A 80 -2.12 -3.26 8.49
CA LEU A 80 -0.78 -3.44 7.93
C LEU A 80 -0.23 -4.85 8.17
N VAL A 81 -0.32 -5.39 9.39
CA VAL A 81 0.17 -6.75 9.66
C VAL A 81 -0.58 -7.78 8.83
N THR A 82 -1.90 -7.64 8.69
CA THR A 82 -2.71 -8.55 7.86
C THR A 82 -2.35 -8.43 6.38
N SER A 83 -2.28 -7.20 5.84
CA SER A 83 -1.96 -6.97 4.43
C SER A 83 -0.52 -7.34 4.06
N LEU A 84 0.46 -6.97 4.89
CA LEU A 84 1.87 -7.28 4.62
C LEU A 84 2.21 -8.75 4.82
N GLY A 85 1.51 -9.43 5.75
CA GLY A 85 1.67 -10.85 6.00
C GLY A 85 0.92 -11.75 5.02
N ASP A 86 0.10 -11.18 4.13
CA ASP A 86 -0.59 -11.91 3.07
C ASP A 86 0.17 -11.77 1.74
N PRO A 87 0.80 -12.85 1.23
CA PRO A 87 1.47 -12.84 -0.07
C PRO A 87 0.57 -12.39 -1.22
N GLY A 88 -0.74 -12.66 -1.14
CA GLY A 88 -1.71 -12.26 -2.16
C GLY A 88 -1.78 -10.75 -2.32
N THR A 89 -1.73 -9.99 -1.22
CA THR A 89 -1.75 -8.52 -1.26
C THR A 89 -0.58 -7.95 -2.07
N TRP A 90 0.63 -8.50 -1.93
CA TRP A 90 1.80 -8.07 -2.69
C TRP A 90 1.66 -8.41 -4.18
N ARG A 91 1.22 -9.64 -4.48
CA ARG A 91 0.99 -10.10 -5.85
C ARG A 91 -0.07 -9.26 -6.55
N ASP A 92 -1.15 -8.92 -5.85
CA ASP A 92 -2.23 -8.10 -6.38
C ASP A 92 -1.76 -6.68 -6.70
N ALA A 93 -0.88 -6.09 -5.89
CA ALA A 93 -0.27 -4.81 -6.19
C ALA A 93 0.58 -4.87 -7.47
N GLU A 94 1.45 -5.87 -7.60
CA GLU A 94 2.30 -6.06 -8.78
C GLU A 94 1.48 -6.34 -10.05
N LEU A 95 0.48 -7.22 -9.97
CA LEU A 95 -0.41 -7.54 -11.09
C LEU A 95 -1.23 -6.32 -11.51
N ALA A 96 -1.79 -5.57 -10.57
CA ALA A 96 -2.57 -4.38 -10.89
C ALA A 96 -1.72 -3.30 -11.57
N LEU A 97 -0.50 -3.07 -11.07
CA LEU A 97 0.45 -2.13 -11.70
C LEU A 97 0.82 -2.58 -13.11
N ALA A 98 1.12 -3.86 -13.32
CA ALA A 98 1.42 -4.41 -14.63
C ALA A 98 0.22 -4.35 -15.59
N ALA A 99 -1.00 -4.60 -15.08
CA ALA A 99 -2.24 -4.49 -15.83
C ALA A 99 -2.52 -3.06 -16.28
N ALA A 100 -2.47 -2.11 -15.35
CA ALA A 100 -2.66 -0.71 -15.66
C ALA A 100 -1.61 -0.18 -16.64
N ALA A 101 -0.37 -0.70 -16.60
CA ALA A 101 0.67 -0.33 -17.56
C ALA A 101 0.38 -0.80 -18.99
N ARG A 102 -0.38 -1.88 -19.16
CA ARG A 102 -0.74 -2.45 -20.46
C ARG A 102 -2.09 -2.01 -20.98
N ASP A 103 -2.91 -1.42 -20.11
CA ASP A 103 -4.21 -0.90 -20.49
C ASP A 103 -4.05 0.37 -21.36
N PRO A 104 -4.39 0.32 -22.66
CA PRO A 104 -4.26 1.48 -23.53
C PRO A 104 -5.20 2.63 -23.13
N GLU A 105 -6.26 2.37 -22.37
CA GLU A 105 -7.22 3.38 -21.92
C GLU A 105 -6.78 4.11 -20.66
N ALA A 106 -5.79 3.58 -19.92
CA ALA A 106 -5.32 4.16 -18.66
C ALA A 106 -4.73 5.57 -18.84
N GLY A 107 -4.18 5.90 -20.02
CA GLY A 107 -3.75 7.27 -20.34
C GLY A 107 -2.59 7.84 -19.51
N GLY A 108 -1.91 7.00 -18.71
CA GLY A 108 -0.81 7.41 -17.84
C GLY A 108 0.08 6.24 -17.41
N ARG A 109 1.22 6.55 -16.80
CA ARG A 109 2.16 5.56 -16.26
C ARG A 109 1.80 5.22 -14.81
N PRO A 110 1.54 3.96 -14.47
CA PRO A 110 1.27 3.57 -13.09
C PRO A 110 2.49 3.79 -12.21
N TYR A 111 2.28 4.27 -10.97
CA TYR A 111 3.37 4.51 -10.02
C TYR A 111 3.07 4.02 -8.60
N ALA A 112 1.81 3.75 -8.26
CA ALA A 112 1.43 3.26 -6.94
C ALA A 112 0.13 2.45 -7.00
N ALA A 113 -0.03 1.53 -6.05
CA ALA A 113 -1.24 0.73 -5.89
C ALA A 113 -1.78 0.83 -4.45
N LEU A 114 -3.09 0.94 -4.32
CA LEU A 114 -3.83 0.91 -3.06
C LEU A 114 -4.61 -0.40 -3.04
N VAL A 115 -4.13 -1.36 -2.25
CA VAL A 115 -4.75 -2.69 -2.14
C VAL A 115 -5.69 -2.70 -0.95
N GLY A 116 -6.99 -2.71 -1.22
CA GLY A 116 -8.05 -2.86 -0.24
C GLY A 116 -8.44 -4.32 0.00
N PRO A 117 -9.52 -4.57 0.76
CA PRO A 117 -10.03 -5.93 0.97
C PRO A 117 -10.55 -6.55 -0.33
N GLU A 118 -11.28 -5.80 -1.15
CA GLU A 118 -12.00 -6.30 -2.34
C GLU A 118 -11.47 -5.74 -3.66
N THR A 119 -10.80 -4.58 -3.62
CA THR A 119 -10.38 -3.84 -4.81
C THR A 119 -8.90 -3.45 -4.75
N VAL A 120 -8.32 -3.24 -5.92
CA VAL A 120 -7.02 -2.59 -6.09
C VAL A 120 -7.19 -1.36 -6.96
N THR A 121 -6.73 -0.22 -6.46
CA THR A 121 -6.72 1.05 -7.19
C THR A 121 -5.29 1.44 -7.49
N VAL A 122 -4.97 1.64 -8.77
CA VAL A 122 -3.66 2.05 -9.27
C VAL A 122 -3.70 3.54 -9.60
N LEU A 123 -2.70 4.26 -9.10
CA LEU A 123 -2.51 5.67 -9.42
C LEU A 123 -1.58 5.82 -10.63
N LEU A 124 -1.98 6.71 -11.53
CA LEU A 124 -1.33 6.96 -12.81
C LEU A 124 -0.72 8.36 -12.85
N ALA A 125 0.46 8.49 -13.42
CA ALA A 125 1.14 9.75 -13.68
C ALA A 125 1.08 10.05 -15.19
N GLY A 126 0.62 11.23 -15.55
CA GLY A 126 0.46 11.62 -16.95
C GLY A 126 -0.01 13.05 -17.09
N LEU A 127 -0.01 13.54 -18.33
CA LEU A 127 -0.63 14.82 -18.66
C LEU A 127 -2.15 14.72 -18.44
N GLY A 128 -2.77 15.83 -18.02
CA GLY A 128 -4.22 15.88 -17.86
C GLY A 128 -4.78 15.24 -16.60
N SER A 129 -3.93 14.83 -15.64
CA SER A 129 -4.34 14.19 -14.38
C SER A 129 -5.18 12.93 -14.63
N PRO A 130 -4.58 11.84 -15.14
CA PRO A 130 -5.31 10.62 -15.48
C PRO A 130 -6.10 10.09 -14.28
N GLU A 131 -7.29 9.57 -14.56
CA GLU A 131 -8.14 8.96 -13.53
C GLU A 131 -7.49 7.67 -12.99
N PRO A 132 -7.67 7.34 -11.70
CA PRO A 132 -7.15 6.10 -11.15
C PRO A 132 -7.75 4.86 -11.83
N TRP A 133 -6.90 3.87 -12.14
CA TRP A 133 -7.33 2.58 -12.66
C TRP A 133 -7.75 1.68 -11.51
N THR A 134 -8.97 1.13 -11.50
CA THR A 134 -9.46 0.31 -10.40
C THR A 134 -10.04 -1.00 -10.89
N SER A 135 -9.71 -2.09 -10.21
CA SER A 135 -10.28 -3.42 -10.47
C SER A 135 -10.60 -4.15 -9.17
N ALA A 136 -11.51 -5.12 -9.24
CA ALA A 136 -11.73 -6.08 -8.16
C ALA A 136 -10.53 -7.03 -8.06
N ARG A 137 -10.12 -7.40 -6.83
CA ARG A 137 -8.99 -8.31 -6.60
C ARG A 137 -9.18 -9.67 -7.29
N THR A 138 -10.40 -10.18 -7.28
CA THR A 138 -10.77 -11.44 -7.93
C THR A 138 -10.83 -11.37 -9.45
N ALA A 139 -10.83 -10.16 -10.03
CA ALA A 139 -10.90 -9.90 -11.46
C ALA A 139 -9.62 -9.24 -12.00
N LEU A 140 -8.51 -9.31 -11.24
CA LEU A 140 -7.23 -8.81 -11.73
C LEU A 140 -6.80 -9.64 -12.94
N PRO A 141 -6.51 -9.00 -14.09
CA PRO A 141 -6.08 -9.72 -15.27
C PRO A 141 -4.72 -10.36 -14.99
N LEU A 142 -4.58 -11.62 -15.41
CA LEU A 142 -3.29 -12.31 -15.35
C LEU A 142 -2.39 -11.74 -16.44
N VAL A 143 -1.48 -10.86 -16.04
CA VAL A 143 -0.54 -10.22 -16.96
C VAL A 143 0.81 -10.91 -16.86
N ALA A 144 1.15 -11.70 -17.88
CA ALA A 144 2.48 -12.29 -17.99
C ALA A 144 3.51 -11.17 -18.17
N VAL A 145 4.31 -10.89 -17.14
CA VAL A 145 5.39 -9.90 -17.19
C VAL A 145 6.47 -10.43 -18.13
N ARG A 146 6.56 -9.86 -19.35
CA ARG A 146 7.33 -10.43 -20.47
C ARG A 146 8.81 -10.07 -20.38
N THR A 147 9.10 -8.90 -19.82
CA THR A 147 10.46 -8.41 -19.64
C THR A 147 10.68 -8.03 -18.19
N ALA A 148 11.92 -8.16 -17.77
CA ALA A 148 12.31 -7.84 -16.41
C ALA A 148 12.27 -6.31 -16.12
N GLU A 149 12.25 -5.49 -17.18
CA GLU A 149 12.08 -4.03 -17.14
C GLU A 149 10.62 -3.58 -16.96
N GLU A 150 9.65 -4.47 -17.21
CA GLU A 150 8.22 -4.22 -17.02
C GLU A 150 7.72 -4.60 -15.62
N ARG A 151 8.57 -5.19 -14.76
CA ARG A 151 8.16 -5.70 -13.45
C ARG A 151 8.13 -4.59 -12.40
N PRO A 152 6.99 -4.32 -11.77
CA PRO A 152 6.92 -3.38 -10.65
C PRO A 152 7.74 -3.88 -9.45
N LEU A 153 8.53 -3.00 -8.83
CA LEU A 153 9.25 -3.26 -7.58
C LEU A 153 8.55 -2.48 -6.49
N VAL A 154 7.59 -3.13 -5.83
CA VAL A 154 6.74 -2.44 -4.87
C VAL A 154 7.34 -2.42 -3.46
N VAL A 155 7.18 -1.28 -2.77
CA VAL A 155 7.38 -1.16 -1.32
C VAL A 155 6.13 -0.61 -0.67
N ALA A 156 5.75 -1.14 0.50
CA ALA A 156 4.63 -0.61 1.25
C ALA A 156 5.05 0.67 2.00
N LEU A 157 4.26 1.74 1.82
CA LEU A 157 4.45 3.02 2.49
C LEU A 157 3.62 3.14 3.77
N GLY A 158 2.54 2.38 3.89
CA GLY A 158 1.63 2.45 5.02
C GLY A 158 0.18 2.17 4.63
N ALA A 159 -0.74 2.53 5.53
CA ALA A 159 -2.17 2.31 5.33
C ALA A 159 -2.90 3.63 5.11
N GLN A 160 -3.77 3.68 4.10
CA GLN A 160 -4.67 4.80 3.82
C GLN A 160 -6.10 4.29 3.82
N SER A 161 -7.08 5.13 4.17
CA SER A 161 -8.48 4.76 4.04
C SER A 161 -9.04 5.28 2.72
N VAL A 162 -9.63 4.39 1.93
CA VAL A 162 -10.37 4.70 0.70
C VAL A 162 -11.79 4.19 0.93
N ASP A 163 -12.79 5.06 0.76
CA ASP A 163 -14.21 4.75 1.00
C ASP A 163 -14.51 4.08 2.35
N GLY A 164 -13.73 4.44 3.39
CA GLY A 164 -13.87 3.90 4.74
C GLY A 164 -13.24 2.52 4.97
N ALA A 165 -12.73 1.86 3.92
CA ALA A 165 -11.96 0.64 4.02
C ALA A 165 -10.46 0.96 4.20
N PRO A 166 -9.69 0.17 4.97
CA PRO A 166 -8.24 0.30 5.01
C PRO A 166 -7.60 -0.34 3.77
N CYS A 167 -6.75 0.42 3.09
CA CYS A 167 -5.94 -0.02 1.97
C CYS A 167 -4.46 0.06 2.33
N CYS A 168 -3.69 -0.97 1.96
CA CYS A 168 -2.24 -0.91 2.01
C CYS A 168 -1.73 -0.19 0.76
N VAL A 169 -0.90 0.84 0.96
CA VAL A 169 -0.36 1.66 -0.12
C VAL A 169 1.01 1.12 -0.50
N PHE A 170 1.15 0.75 -1.75
CA PHE A 170 2.39 0.31 -2.38
C PHE A 170 2.87 1.36 -3.37
N LEU A 171 4.17 1.63 -3.35
CA LEU A 171 4.85 2.51 -4.29
C LEU A 171 5.75 1.66 -5.19
N ASP A 172 5.66 1.86 -6.50
CA ASP A 172 6.53 1.20 -7.46
C ASP A 172 7.85 1.96 -7.58
N LEU A 173 8.94 1.34 -7.12
CA LEU A 173 10.28 1.91 -7.19
C LEU A 173 10.89 1.80 -8.59
N THR A 174 10.29 1.07 -9.53
CA THR A 174 10.79 1.02 -10.92
C THR A 174 10.37 2.23 -11.76
N VAL A 175 9.38 2.98 -11.30
CA VAL A 175 8.89 4.17 -11.98
C VAL A 175 9.42 5.42 -11.28
N GLY A 176 9.69 6.46 -12.05
CA GLY A 176 10.13 7.74 -11.51
C GLY A 176 11.63 7.82 -11.22
N PRO A 177 12.05 8.81 -10.42
CA PRO A 177 13.46 9.12 -10.18
C PRO A 177 14.25 7.97 -9.54
N PRO A 178 15.58 7.89 -9.78
CA PRO A 178 16.43 6.84 -9.22
C PRO A 178 16.63 6.97 -7.71
N VAL A 179 16.41 8.16 -7.15
CA VAL A 179 16.57 8.45 -5.73
C VAL A 179 15.20 8.60 -5.06
N LEU A 180 15.01 7.94 -3.92
CA LEU A 180 13.89 8.11 -3.00
C LEU A 180 14.42 8.71 -1.69
N SER A 181 14.11 9.98 -1.44
CA SER A 181 14.51 10.71 -0.24
C SER A 181 13.39 10.67 0.79
N VAL A 182 13.75 10.35 2.03
CA VAL A 182 12.84 10.33 3.18
C VAL A 182 13.21 11.45 4.14
N ASP A 183 12.37 12.48 4.19
CA ASP A 183 12.60 13.72 4.94
C ASP A 183 11.41 14.05 5.86
N GLY A 184 11.56 15.00 6.78
CA GLY A 184 10.51 15.44 7.71
C GLY A 184 10.86 15.19 9.17
N ASP A 185 9.96 14.56 9.94
CA ASP A 185 10.24 14.23 11.35
C ASP A 185 11.38 13.22 11.45
N GLU A 186 12.46 13.57 12.15
CA GLU A 186 13.71 12.79 12.14
C GLU A 186 13.51 11.33 12.58
N ARG A 187 12.66 11.08 13.58
CA ARG A 187 12.40 9.72 14.07
C ARG A 187 11.52 8.95 13.10
N ALA A 188 10.47 9.58 12.58
CA ALA A 188 9.57 8.95 11.62
C ALA A 188 10.26 8.65 10.30
N SER A 189 11.08 9.57 9.77
CA SER A 189 11.86 9.39 8.54
C SER A 189 12.86 8.24 8.67
N ARG A 190 13.61 8.17 9.77
CA ARG A 190 14.54 7.08 10.02
C ARG A 190 13.82 5.73 10.15
N ALA A 191 12.71 5.68 10.89
CA ALA A 191 11.91 4.47 11.03
C ALA A 191 11.28 4.03 9.68
N LEU A 192 10.84 4.98 8.85
CA LEU A 192 10.30 4.69 7.52
C LEU A 192 11.40 4.15 6.61
N LEU A 193 12.57 4.79 6.51
CA LEU A 193 13.67 4.28 5.69
C LEU A 193 14.07 2.87 6.11
N GLN A 194 14.22 2.61 7.41
CA GLN A 194 14.54 1.29 7.93
C GLN A 194 13.47 0.25 7.58
N ALA A 195 12.19 0.63 7.63
CA ALA A 195 11.10 -0.25 7.24
C ALA A 195 11.07 -0.53 5.72
N LEU A 196 11.42 0.46 4.88
CA LEU A 196 11.56 0.25 3.43
C LEU A 196 12.76 -0.64 3.11
N ALA A 197 13.90 -0.39 3.78
CA ALA A 197 15.12 -1.19 3.63
C ALA A 197 14.87 -2.65 4.01
N ALA A 198 14.23 -2.91 5.15
CA ALA A 198 13.90 -4.27 5.60
C ALA A 198 12.93 -4.99 4.64
N GLN A 199 11.98 -4.27 4.03
CA GLN A 199 11.11 -4.85 3.00
C GLN A 199 11.89 -5.25 1.75
N LEU A 200 12.84 -4.42 1.30
CA LEU A 200 13.65 -4.71 0.12
C LEU A 200 14.64 -5.85 0.39
N ASP A 201 15.34 -5.80 1.53
CA ASP A 201 16.29 -6.82 1.97
C ASP A 201 15.63 -8.21 2.10
N ALA A 202 14.40 -8.28 2.62
CA ALA A 202 13.69 -9.55 2.75
C ALA A 202 13.12 -10.09 1.42
N ARG A 203 12.86 -9.22 0.44
CA ARG A 203 12.16 -9.60 -0.81
C ARG A 203 13.07 -9.75 -2.01
N LEU A 204 14.21 -9.08 -2.02
CA LEU A 204 15.16 -9.11 -3.12
C LEU A 204 16.18 -10.26 -2.92
N PRO A 205 16.68 -10.86 -4.02
CA PRO A 205 17.75 -11.85 -3.92
C PRO A 205 19.03 -11.24 -3.33
N ASP A 206 19.65 -11.93 -2.36
CA ASP A 206 21.09 -11.82 -2.05
C ASP A 206 21.63 -10.39 -2.00
N ASP A 207 22.91 -10.21 -2.22
CA ASP A 207 23.63 -9.03 -2.69
C ASP A 207 22.95 -7.85 -3.47
N LEU A 208 21.66 -7.84 -3.80
CA LEU A 208 21.02 -6.70 -4.46
C LEU A 208 20.74 -5.50 -3.56
N VAL A 209 20.76 -5.66 -2.23
CA VAL A 209 20.57 -4.54 -1.29
C VAL A 209 21.88 -4.25 -0.57
N THR A 210 22.40 -3.05 -0.73
CA THR A 210 23.58 -2.57 -0.01
C THR A 210 23.15 -1.50 0.98
N VAL A 211 23.30 -1.77 2.27
CA VAL A 211 22.98 -0.84 3.36
C VAL A 211 24.26 -0.19 3.85
N ALA A 212 24.37 1.13 3.66
CA ALA A 212 25.53 1.90 4.12
C ALA A 212 25.48 2.17 5.64
N GLU A 213 26.60 2.68 6.17
CA GLU A 213 26.69 3.14 7.54
C GLU A 213 25.64 4.21 7.90
N GLY A 214 25.26 4.28 9.17
CA GLY A 214 24.35 5.30 9.70
C GLY A 214 22.85 5.06 9.45
N VAL A 215 22.48 4.05 8.65
CA VAL A 215 21.07 3.71 8.38
C VAL A 215 20.40 3.06 9.60
N HIS A 216 21.05 2.07 10.20
CA HIS A 216 20.51 1.32 11.34
C HIS A 216 21.58 1.16 12.43
N PRO A 217 21.29 1.46 13.71
CA PRO A 217 22.29 1.46 14.78
C PRO A 217 22.89 0.08 15.05
N GLY A 218 22.15 -0.98 14.74
CA GLY A 218 22.62 -2.37 14.87
C GLY A 218 23.30 -2.94 13.61
N HIS A 219 23.49 -2.15 12.55
CA HIS A 219 24.12 -2.59 11.31
C HIS A 219 25.33 -1.72 10.99
N ALA A 220 26.52 -2.30 11.07
CA ALA A 220 27.77 -1.63 10.71
C ALA A 220 28.03 -1.78 9.20
N GLY A 221 27.29 -1.02 8.39
CA GLY A 221 27.45 -0.99 6.94
C GLY A 221 28.75 -0.31 6.49
N PRO A 222 29.18 -0.49 5.23
CA PRO A 222 30.32 0.23 4.67
C PRO A 222 30.04 1.73 4.55
N ALA A 223 31.11 2.53 4.45
CA ALA A 223 31.00 3.96 4.17
C ALA A 223 30.19 4.22 2.90
N VAL A 224 29.39 5.29 2.87
CA VAL A 224 28.41 5.57 1.79
C VAL A 224 29.03 5.49 0.39
N ARG A 225 30.24 6.02 0.21
CA ARG A 225 30.94 5.99 -1.08
C ARG A 225 31.37 4.58 -1.50
N THR A 226 31.74 3.73 -0.56
CA THR A 226 32.07 2.32 -0.82
C THR A 226 30.81 1.53 -1.11
N ALA A 227 29.77 1.70 -0.28
CA ALA A 227 28.45 1.10 -0.50
C ALA A 227 27.88 1.43 -1.88
N TYR A 228 28.04 2.69 -2.32
CA TYR A 228 27.62 3.10 -3.65
C TYR A 228 28.38 2.38 -4.77
N ARG A 229 29.70 2.23 -4.64
CA ARG A 229 30.50 1.51 -5.64
C ARG A 229 30.11 0.04 -5.70
N GLU A 230 29.94 -0.59 -4.54
CA GLU A 230 29.46 -1.97 -4.44
C GLU A 230 28.11 -2.13 -5.13
N ALA A 231 27.12 -1.31 -4.78
CA ALA A 231 25.80 -1.34 -5.42
C ALA A 231 25.86 -1.09 -6.93
N ARG A 232 26.73 -0.20 -7.39
CA ARG A 232 26.91 0.11 -8.81
C ARG A 232 27.55 -1.03 -9.59
N ASP A 233 28.51 -1.72 -8.98
CA ASP A 233 29.25 -2.83 -9.59
C ASP A 233 28.47 -4.15 -9.50
N THR A 234 27.45 -4.23 -8.63
CA THR A 234 26.53 -5.37 -8.55
C THR A 234 25.73 -5.50 -9.86
N PRO A 235 25.76 -6.67 -10.52
CA PRO A 235 24.95 -6.89 -11.71
C PRO A 235 23.47 -7.00 -11.35
N ARG A 236 22.61 -6.55 -12.27
CA ARG A 236 21.16 -6.75 -12.13
C ARG A 236 20.83 -8.23 -12.01
N ARG A 237 19.90 -8.58 -11.13
CA ARG A 237 19.31 -9.92 -11.04
C ARG A 237 17.80 -9.81 -11.20
N LEU A 238 17.21 -10.72 -11.97
CA LEU A 238 15.78 -10.69 -12.29
C LEU A 238 15.32 -9.37 -12.94
N GLY A 239 16.23 -8.66 -13.63
CA GLY A 239 16.04 -7.32 -14.19
C GLY A 239 15.95 -6.17 -13.20
N LEU A 240 16.08 -6.45 -11.91
CA LEU A 240 16.01 -5.46 -10.86
C LEU A 240 17.37 -4.77 -10.73
N ALA A 241 17.33 -3.44 -10.62
CA ALA A 241 18.51 -2.65 -10.29
C ALA A 241 18.91 -2.89 -8.82
N PRO A 242 20.21 -2.99 -8.51
CA PRO A 242 20.69 -2.94 -7.14
C PRO A 242 20.16 -1.72 -6.39
N VAL A 243 19.94 -1.89 -5.10
CA VAL A 243 19.41 -0.87 -4.19
C VAL A 243 20.49 -0.46 -3.20
N LEU A 244 20.84 0.81 -3.20
CA LEU A 244 21.61 1.45 -2.15
C LEU A 244 20.65 2.04 -1.11
N VAL A 245 20.86 1.73 0.17
CA VAL A 245 20.20 2.40 1.30
C VAL A 245 21.26 3.16 2.08
N ALA A 246 21.11 4.49 2.21
CA ALA A 246 22.12 5.33 2.85
C ALA A 246 21.51 6.39 3.77
N ALA A 247 22.27 6.85 4.76
CA ALA A 247 21.87 7.97 5.62
C ALA A 247 22.04 9.34 4.93
N GLU A 248 22.88 9.39 3.89
CA GLU A 248 23.16 10.60 3.11
C GLU A 248 23.50 10.23 1.66
N LEU A 249 23.51 11.22 0.76
CA LEU A 249 23.89 11.01 -0.63
C LEU A 249 25.42 10.79 -0.75
N PRO A 250 25.88 10.00 -1.73
CA PRO A 250 27.31 9.91 -2.00
C PRO A 250 27.91 11.27 -2.37
N ASP A 251 29.10 11.58 -1.84
CA ASP A 251 29.87 12.79 -2.17
C ASP A 251 31.20 12.42 -2.88
N PRO A 252 31.42 12.89 -4.12
CA PRO A 252 30.55 13.73 -4.95
C PRO A 252 29.29 13.00 -5.44
N LEU A 253 28.22 13.77 -5.68
CA LEU A 253 26.96 13.27 -6.21
C LEU A 253 27.17 12.60 -7.57
N PRO A 254 26.81 11.31 -7.74
CA PRO A 254 26.95 10.64 -9.02
C PRO A 254 26.03 11.26 -10.09
N PRO A 255 26.48 11.42 -11.34
CA PRO A 255 25.70 12.06 -12.40
C PRO A 255 24.36 11.35 -12.68
N GLU A 256 24.32 10.02 -12.55
CA GLU A 256 23.11 9.21 -12.69
C GLU A 256 22.03 9.50 -11.63
N MET A 257 22.40 10.16 -10.51
CA MET A 257 21.46 10.62 -9.49
C MET A 257 21.07 12.09 -9.67
N ALA A 258 21.84 12.87 -10.44
CA ALA A 258 21.65 14.31 -10.56
C ALA A 258 20.57 14.70 -11.57
N ALA A 259 20.28 13.84 -12.55
CA ALA A 259 19.35 14.12 -13.64
C ALA A 259 18.40 12.94 -13.90
N ALA A 260 17.37 13.19 -14.73
CA ALA A 260 16.51 12.13 -15.21
C ALA A 260 17.33 11.10 -16.00
N PRO A 261 17.17 9.80 -15.74
CA PRO A 261 17.91 8.78 -16.47
C PRO A 261 17.34 8.62 -17.88
N ASP A 262 18.21 8.38 -18.87
CA ASP A 262 17.82 8.09 -20.26
C ASP A 262 17.14 6.71 -20.41
N GLY A 263 17.13 5.90 -19.35
CA GLY A 263 16.52 4.57 -19.30
C GLY A 263 16.37 4.06 -17.86
N ALA A 264 16.28 2.74 -17.68
CA ALA A 264 16.22 2.15 -16.35
C ALA A 264 17.52 2.45 -15.57
N PRO A 265 17.45 2.97 -14.33
CA PRO A 265 18.65 3.40 -13.62
C PRO A 265 19.55 2.22 -13.24
N GLY A 266 20.86 2.46 -13.23
CA GLY A 266 21.84 1.46 -12.83
C GLY A 266 21.72 1.05 -11.36
N VAL A 267 21.42 2.01 -10.47
CA VAL A 267 21.23 1.82 -9.04
C VAL A 267 20.02 2.62 -8.58
N ARG A 268 19.18 2.03 -7.73
CA ARG A 268 18.12 2.74 -6.99
C ARG A 268 18.64 3.14 -5.62
N THR A 269 18.42 4.37 -5.18
CA THR A 269 18.96 4.86 -3.91
C THR A 269 17.86 5.32 -2.99
N LEU A 270 17.79 4.79 -1.77
CA LEU A 270 16.95 5.28 -0.69
C LEU A 270 17.83 6.04 0.30
N VAL A 271 17.46 7.29 0.61
CA VAL A 271 18.31 8.18 1.42
C VAL A 271 17.50 8.93 2.49
N LEU A 272 18.12 9.22 3.64
CA LEU A 272 17.53 10.12 4.64
C LEU A 272 17.77 11.60 4.31
N GLY A 273 16.84 12.43 4.73
CA GLY A 273 16.93 13.88 4.67
C GLY A 273 16.75 14.43 3.27
N GLU A 274 16.92 15.74 3.13
CA GLU A 274 16.73 16.42 1.86
C GLU A 274 17.80 16.01 0.84
N ALA A 275 17.37 15.28 -0.20
CA ALA A 275 18.24 14.96 -1.33
C ALA A 275 18.28 16.12 -2.34
N ARG A 276 19.50 16.63 -2.59
CA ARG A 276 19.81 17.49 -3.74
C ARG A 276 20.12 16.63 -4.97
N ALA A 277 19.16 15.80 -5.35
CA ALA A 277 19.25 14.85 -6.46
C ALA A 277 17.93 14.87 -7.26
N TYR A 278 17.91 14.21 -8.42
CA TYR A 278 16.67 13.89 -9.11
C TYR A 278 15.96 12.79 -8.31
N ALA A 279 15.02 13.19 -7.44
CA ALA A 279 14.48 12.33 -6.40
C ALA A 279 12.96 12.43 -6.23
N TRP A 280 12.33 11.31 -5.87
CA TRP A 280 11.07 11.32 -5.15
C TRP A 280 11.31 11.72 -3.70
N ARG A 281 10.41 12.54 -3.16
CA ARG A 281 10.49 13.00 -1.76
C ARG A 281 9.29 12.49 -0.96
N LEU A 282 9.60 11.67 0.04
CA LEU A 282 8.69 11.18 1.06
C LEU A 282 8.80 12.08 2.29
N PHE A 283 7.77 12.86 2.58
CA PHE A 283 7.76 13.76 3.73
C PHE A 283 6.98 13.15 4.89
N THR A 284 7.66 12.75 5.95
CA THR A 284 7.03 12.21 7.15
C THR A 284 6.63 13.33 8.11
N ASP A 285 5.43 13.24 8.67
CA ASP A 285 4.95 14.17 9.69
C ASP A 285 5.00 13.56 11.10
N ARG A 286 4.91 14.43 12.10
CA ARG A 286 4.84 14.03 13.53
C ARG A 286 3.59 13.20 13.89
N TYR A 287 2.60 13.12 13.00
CA TYR A 287 1.34 12.39 13.21
C TYR A 287 1.38 10.99 12.61
N GLY A 288 2.53 10.58 12.07
CA GLY A 288 2.74 9.26 11.51
C GLY A 288 2.20 9.10 10.10
N ARG A 289 2.12 10.18 9.33
CA ARG A 289 1.77 10.14 7.90
C ARG A 289 3.02 10.36 7.07
N VAL A 290 3.01 9.84 5.86
CA VAL A 290 4.01 10.14 4.83
C VAL A 290 3.30 10.69 3.61
N ALA A 291 3.72 11.87 3.14
CA ALA A 291 3.29 12.44 1.88
C ALA A 291 4.29 12.08 0.79
N VAL A 292 3.82 11.59 -0.36
CA VAL A 292 4.66 11.39 -1.55
C VAL A 292 4.52 12.63 -2.43
N THR A 293 5.60 13.41 -2.55
CA THR A 293 5.57 14.72 -3.20
C THR A 293 5.09 14.63 -4.65
N GLY A 294 4.14 15.48 -5.03
CA GLY A 294 3.57 15.51 -6.38
C GLY A 294 2.46 14.47 -6.62
N THR A 295 1.99 13.78 -5.57
CA THR A 295 0.94 12.76 -5.66
C THR A 295 -0.15 13.00 -4.59
N PRO A 296 -1.34 12.38 -4.71
CA PRO A 296 -2.38 12.44 -3.68
C PRO A 296 -2.13 11.46 -2.51
N LEU A 297 -1.01 10.74 -2.49
CA LEU A 297 -0.73 9.74 -1.46
C LEU A 297 -0.41 10.39 -0.12
N LEU A 298 -1.18 10.00 0.90
CA LEU A 298 -0.94 10.40 2.30
C LEU A 298 -1.18 9.22 3.27
N PRO A 299 -0.50 8.07 3.09
CA PRO A 299 -0.68 6.92 3.98
C PRO A 299 -0.15 7.20 5.39
N ARG A 300 -0.72 6.47 6.35
CA ARG A 300 -0.20 6.37 7.72
C ARG A 300 0.91 5.33 7.79
N CYS A 301 2.10 5.74 8.21
CA CYS A 301 3.30 4.91 8.32
C CYS A 301 3.74 4.65 9.77
N ASP A 302 3.08 5.21 10.80
CA ASP A 302 3.46 5.06 12.22
C ASP A 302 3.49 3.61 12.72
N GLY A 303 2.70 2.73 12.12
CA GLY A 303 2.71 1.31 12.42
C GLY A 303 3.63 0.47 11.54
N LEU A 304 4.22 1.04 10.48
CA LEU A 304 4.84 0.28 9.40
C LEU A 304 6.04 -0.54 9.87
N GLY A 305 7.02 0.08 10.55
CA GLY A 305 8.20 -0.64 11.03
C GLY A 305 7.84 -1.81 11.95
N ARG A 306 6.83 -1.64 12.81
CA ARG A 306 6.32 -2.71 13.68
C ARG A 306 5.57 -3.79 12.90
N ALA A 307 4.86 -3.41 11.83
CA ALA A 307 4.18 -4.37 10.96
C ALA A 307 5.20 -5.22 10.20
N VAL A 308 6.19 -4.58 9.56
CA VAL A 308 7.28 -5.22 8.83
C VAL A 308 8.02 -6.21 9.72
N VAL A 309 8.44 -5.82 10.93
CA VAL A 309 9.12 -6.74 11.86
C VAL A 309 8.27 -7.98 12.21
N ARG A 310 6.95 -7.86 12.23
CA ARG A 310 6.05 -9.00 12.53
C ARG A 310 5.80 -9.91 11.34
N THR A 311 6.04 -9.41 10.13
CA THR A 311 5.73 -10.12 8.88
C THR A 311 6.98 -10.41 8.05
N LEU A 312 8.17 -10.05 8.54
CA LEU A 312 9.42 -10.07 7.78
C LEU A 312 9.68 -11.45 7.16
N ASP A 313 9.56 -12.50 7.96
CA ASP A 313 9.77 -13.90 7.55
C ASP A 313 8.72 -14.40 6.55
N ASN A 314 7.59 -13.70 6.40
CA ASN A 314 6.49 -14.05 5.52
C ASN A 314 6.38 -13.12 4.30
N LEU A 315 7.31 -12.17 4.14
CA LEU A 315 7.28 -11.29 2.98
C LEU A 315 7.60 -12.13 1.72
N PRO A 316 6.75 -12.07 0.67
CA PRO A 316 6.97 -12.87 -0.52
C PRO A 316 8.18 -12.32 -1.30
N PRO A 317 9.10 -13.19 -1.76
CA PRO A 317 10.19 -12.76 -2.62
C PRO A 317 9.66 -12.18 -3.93
N VAL A 318 10.42 -11.28 -4.54
CA VAL A 318 10.13 -10.83 -5.90
C VAL A 318 10.37 -12.01 -6.85
N LEU A 319 9.29 -12.54 -7.44
CA LEU A 319 9.38 -13.71 -8.29
C LEU A 319 10.15 -13.41 -9.59
N PRO A 320 10.91 -14.39 -10.13
CA PRO A 320 11.55 -14.24 -11.42
C PRO A 320 10.53 -13.95 -12.53
N PRO A 321 10.92 -13.29 -13.64
CA PRO A 321 10.07 -13.26 -14.83
C PRO A 321 9.77 -14.70 -15.28
N ALA A 322 8.54 -14.94 -15.75
CA ALA A 322 8.23 -16.21 -16.41
C ALA A 322 9.24 -16.40 -17.54
N SER A 323 9.92 -17.54 -17.55
CA SER A 323 10.97 -17.74 -18.54
C SER A 323 10.35 -17.70 -19.95
N ALA A 324 11.09 -17.22 -20.95
CA ALA A 324 10.62 -17.18 -22.34
C ALA A 324 10.16 -18.56 -22.87
N VAL A 325 10.57 -19.65 -22.20
CA VAL A 325 10.16 -21.04 -22.50
C VAL A 325 8.72 -21.31 -22.05
N GLU A 326 8.28 -20.78 -20.91
CA GLU A 326 6.89 -20.86 -20.46
C GLU A 326 5.98 -19.96 -21.30
N SER A 327 6.42 -18.74 -21.65
CA SER A 327 5.65 -17.88 -22.57
C SER A 327 5.56 -18.44 -23.99
N ALA A 328 6.54 -19.21 -24.47
CA ALA A 328 6.44 -19.91 -25.75
C ALA A 328 5.47 -21.10 -25.65
N ALA A 329 5.46 -21.83 -24.53
CA ALA A 329 4.50 -22.90 -24.29
C ALA A 329 3.06 -22.36 -24.23
N ASP A 330 2.82 -21.25 -23.52
CA ASP A 330 1.49 -20.62 -23.44
C ASP A 330 1.04 -20.07 -24.81
N LEU A 331 1.95 -19.52 -25.62
CA LEU A 331 1.62 -19.04 -26.97
C LEU A 331 1.39 -20.18 -27.97
N VAL A 332 2.07 -21.32 -27.79
CA VAL A 332 1.82 -22.53 -28.58
C VAL A 332 0.50 -23.16 -28.16
N GLU A 333 0.19 -23.25 -26.87
CA GLU A 333 -1.11 -23.75 -26.37
C GLU A 333 -2.27 -22.83 -26.79
N GLU A 334 -2.12 -21.51 -26.73
CA GLU A 334 -3.15 -20.58 -27.25
C GLU A 334 -3.30 -20.64 -28.77
N SER A 335 -2.22 -20.91 -29.51
CA SER A 335 -2.27 -21.06 -30.96
C SER A 335 -2.91 -22.39 -31.35
N GLU A 336 -2.58 -23.48 -30.67
CA GLU A 336 -3.16 -24.81 -30.87
C GLU A 336 -4.63 -24.87 -30.45
N ALA A 337 -5.04 -24.14 -29.42
CA ALA A 337 -6.44 -23.98 -29.04
C ALA A 337 -7.25 -23.19 -30.08
N ARG A 338 -6.67 -22.11 -30.66
CA ARG A 338 -7.32 -21.35 -31.74
C ARG A 338 -7.35 -22.12 -33.07
N GLU A 339 -6.35 -22.94 -33.36
CA GLU A 339 -6.37 -23.85 -34.52
C GLU A 339 -7.39 -24.98 -34.33
N SER A 340 -7.55 -25.50 -33.12
CA SER A 340 -8.56 -26.54 -32.80
C SER A 340 -9.99 -25.99 -32.90
N GLU A 341 -10.26 -24.77 -32.42
CA GLU A 341 -11.58 -24.12 -32.60
C GLU A 341 -11.88 -23.78 -34.07
N ALA A 342 -10.88 -23.42 -34.88
CA ALA A 342 -11.05 -23.20 -36.31
C ALA A 342 -11.29 -24.51 -37.09
N THR A 343 -10.80 -25.65 -36.58
CA THR A 343 -10.97 -26.96 -37.22
C THR A 343 -12.31 -27.60 -36.86
N ASP A 344 -12.81 -27.42 -35.63
CA ASP A 344 -14.12 -27.93 -35.18
C ASP A 344 -15.31 -27.16 -35.77
N ALA A 345 -15.11 -25.91 -36.21
CA ALA A 345 -16.15 -25.12 -36.89
C ALA A 345 -16.39 -25.52 -38.37
N THR A 346 -15.66 -26.51 -38.91
CA THR A 346 -15.74 -26.89 -40.34
C THR A 346 -16.22 -28.33 -40.59
N THR A 347 -16.83 -28.99 -39.60
CA THR A 347 -17.36 -30.37 -39.77
C THR A 347 -18.82 -30.51 -39.33
N GLU A 348 -19.70 -29.62 -39.74
CA GLU A 348 -21.16 -29.89 -39.78
C GLU A 348 -21.79 -29.20 -41.00
N GLU A 349 -21.64 -29.78 -42.19
CA GLU A 349 -22.72 -29.80 -43.20
C GLU A 349 -22.33 -30.69 -44.40
N GLU A 350 -22.80 -31.93 -44.39
CA GLU A 350 -23.01 -32.66 -45.63
C GLU A 350 -24.34 -33.42 -45.55
N ALA A 351 -25.37 -32.92 -46.23
CA ALA A 351 -25.95 -33.64 -47.38
C ALA A 351 -27.24 -33.01 -47.95
N SER A 352 -27.18 -32.82 -49.28
CA SER A 352 -28.22 -33.10 -50.30
C SER A 352 -28.81 -31.92 -51.10
N PRO A 353 -29.18 -32.12 -52.39
CA PRO A 353 -28.36 -31.60 -53.50
C PRO A 353 -29.18 -30.87 -54.61
N ALA A 354 -28.46 -30.48 -55.66
CA ALA A 354 -28.88 -30.13 -57.02
C ALA A 354 -29.17 -28.65 -57.32
N ALA A 355 -28.29 -27.99 -58.10
CA ALA A 355 -28.47 -27.81 -59.55
C ALA A 355 -27.49 -26.77 -60.14
N HIS A 356 -26.73 -27.23 -61.13
CA HIS A 356 -26.28 -26.54 -62.35
C HIS A 356 -25.61 -25.15 -62.36
N ALA A 357 -24.42 -25.17 -62.99
CA ALA A 357 -23.83 -24.18 -63.92
C ALA A 357 -23.29 -22.88 -63.28
N GLY A 358 -22.08 -22.42 -63.53
CA GLY A 358 -20.99 -22.86 -64.39
C GLY A 358 -19.97 -21.72 -64.49
N VAL A 359 -18.77 -22.05 -65.00
CA VAL A 359 -17.84 -21.12 -65.67
C VAL A 359 -16.88 -20.29 -64.79
N ALA A 360 -15.67 -20.85 -64.73
CA ALA A 360 -14.35 -20.26 -65.05
C ALA A 360 -13.70 -19.21 -64.14
N ALA A 361 -12.49 -19.59 -63.72
CA ALA A 361 -11.48 -18.85 -63.01
C ALA A 361 -10.87 -17.66 -63.78
N ARG A 362 -10.33 -16.70 -63.03
CA ARG A 362 -9.06 -16.05 -63.36
C ARG A 362 -8.36 -15.49 -62.10
N PRO A 363 -7.02 -15.59 -61.97
CA PRO A 363 -6.28 -15.22 -60.77
C PRO A 363 -5.87 -13.74 -60.76
N LEU A 364 -5.72 -13.18 -59.55
CA LEU A 364 -5.17 -11.84 -59.29
C LEU A 364 -3.63 -11.87 -59.26
N PRO A 365 -2.93 -10.85 -59.81
CA PRO A 365 -1.47 -10.75 -59.74
C PRO A 365 -0.95 -9.95 -58.53
N THR A 366 0.22 -10.38 -58.05
CA THR A 366 1.12 -9.81 -57.04
C THR A 366 1.50 -8.34 -57.28
N PRO A 367 1.70 -7.51 -56.24
CA PRO A 367 2.04 -6.10 -56.39
C PRO A 367 3.53 -5.85 -56.65
N ALA A 368 3.81 -4.86 -57.51
CA ALA A 368 5.12 -4.25 -57.68
C ALA A 368 5.14 -2.85 -57.03
N ARG A 369 6.21 -2.57 -56.29
CA ARG A 369 6.73 -1.25 -55.89
C ARG A 369 8.20 -1.22 -56.38
N PRO A 370 8.94 -0.10 -56.40
CA PRO A 370 8.61 1.34 -56.38
C PRO A 370 9.28 2.08 -57.58
N ASP A 371 9.08 3.40 -57.70
CA ASP A 371 10.06 4.36 -58.26
C ASP A 371 9.59 5.76 -57.82
N GLU A 372 10.35 6.53 -57.03
CA GLU A 372 11.53 7.34 -57.40
C GLU A 372 11.27 8.34 -58.55
N GLY A 373 11.52 9.61 -58.28
CA GLY A 373 12.06 10.50 -59.31
C GLY A 373 11.35 11.83 -59.56
N ALA A 374 11.96 12.89 -59.03
CA ALA A 374 12.37 14.09 -59.78
C ALA A 374 11.38 15.26 -60.01
N THR A 375 11.59 16.30 -59.21
CA THR A 375 12.02 17.65 -59.62
C THR A 375 12.04 18.03 -61.11
N ARG A 376 11.44 19.20 -61.41
CA ARG A 376 11.86 20.31 -62.31
C ARG A 376 10.60 21.13 -62.67
N THR A 377 10.52 22.45 -62.87
CA THR A 377 11.37 23.65 -62.75
C THR A 377 10.48 24.86 -63.13
N SER A 378 10.79 26.02 -62.56
CA SER A 378 10.71 27.38 -63.13
C SER A 378 9.36 28.00 -63.55
N SER A 379 8.94 29.04 -62.83
CA SER A 379 9.05 30.46 -63.25
C SER A 379 8.89 31.39 -62.05
#